data_AF-A0A2W4I8U4-F1
#
_entry.id   AF-A0A2W4I8U4-F1
#
_cell.length_a   1.000
_cell.length_b   1.000
_cell.length_c   1.000
_cell.angle_alpha   90.00
_cell.angle_beta   90.00
_cell.angle_gamma   90.00
#
_symmetry.space_group_name_H-M   'P 1'
#
loop_
_entity.id
_entity.type
_entity.pdbx_description
1 polymer ?
#
loop_
_entity_poly.entity_id
_entity_poly.type
_entity_poly.pdbx_seq_one_letter_code
_entity_poly.pdbx_strand_id
1 'polypeptide(L)'
;MTDFREEIHYYLFDTDLGLAAIAWTKNGICGHLLPDSDAGPTETRIMKMFPSAKKTEPPLEVVMITRRICKHLQGNVQDFSNVRLTLGGTPIFQAVV
;
A
#
# COMPACT_ATOMS: atom_id res chain seq x y z
N MET A 1 5.38 25.37 3.31
CA MET A 1 5.44 25.24 1.84
C MET A 1 6.04 23.86 1.56
N THR A 2 5.24 22.81 1.74
CA THR A 2 5.72 21.42 1.67
C THR A 2 5.69 20.99 0.22
N ASP A 3 6.83 20.53 -0.27
CA ASP A 3 7.03 20.11 -1.66
C ASP A 3 6.03 19.01 -2.04
N PHE A 4 5.18 19.26 -3.05
CA PHE A 4 3.98 18.48 -3.34
C PHE A 4 4.22 17.30 -4.31
N ARG A 5 5.45 16.81 -4.43
CA ARG A 5 5.79 15.69 -5.34
C ARG A 5 6.79 14.74 -4.71
N GLU A 6 6.41 14.07 -3.62
CA GLU A 6 7.18 12.90 -3.21
C GLU A 6 7.00 11.79 -4.24
N GLU A 7 8.11 11.18 -4.64
CA GLU A 7 8.06 10.01 -5.51
C GLU A 7 7.39 8.86 -4.76
N ILE A 8 6.30 8.38 -5.35
CA ILE A 8 5.54 7.25 -4.81
C ILE A 8 5.96 6.01 -5.59
N HIS A 9 6.25 4.95 -4.86
CA HIS A 9 6.48 3.63 -5.43
C HIS A 9 5.36 2.71 -4.97
N TYR A 10 5.08 1.69 -5.78
CA TYR A 10 4.17 0.63 -5.39
C TYR A 10 4.70 -0.74 -5.80
N TYR A 11 4.20 -1.75 -5.08
CA TYR A 11 4.46 -3.15 -5.34
C TYR A 11 3.17 -3.94 -5.20
N LEU A 12 2.98 -4.90 -6.10
CA LEU A 12 1.87 -5.86 -6.07
C LEU A 12 2.41 -7.16 -5.49
N PHE A 13 1.66 -7.79 -4.61
CA PHE A 13 2.07 -9.04 -3.97
C PHE A 13 0.88 -9.94 -3.71
N ASP A 14 1.12 -11.24 -3.77
CA ASP A 14 0.10 -12.24 -3.49
C ASP A 14 -0.13 -12.39 -1.99
N THR A 15 -1.39 -12.60 -1.65
CA THR A 15 -1.84 -13.04 -0.34
C THR A 15 -2.77 -14.24 -0.52
N ASP A 16 -3.08 -14.97 0.55
CA ASP A 16 -4.03 -16.08 0.49
C ASP A 16 -5.46 -15.63 0.09
N LEU A 17 -5.74 -14.32 0.18
CA LEU A 17 -7.01 -13.71 -0.21
C LEU A 17 -6.99 -13.14 -1.64
N GLY A 18 -5.85 -13.22 -2.34
CA GLY A 18 -5.64 -12.70 -3.69
C GLY A 18 -4.59 -11.58 -3.77
N LEU A 19 -4.58 -10.85 -4.88
CA LEU A 19 -3.55 -9.86 -5.21
C LEU A 19 -3.76 -8.53 -4.47
N ALA A 20 -2.81 -8.19 -3.61
CA ALA A 20 -2.77 -6.95 -2.84
C ALA A 20 -1.76 -5.94 -3.43
N ALA A 21 -1.82 -4.69 -2.95
CA ALA A 21 -0.80 -3.69 -3.25
C ALA A 21 -0.34 -2.94 -2.00
N ILE A 22 0.89 -2.46 -2.02
CA ILE A 22 1.45 -1.52 -1.03
C ILE A 22 2.12 -0.37 -1.76
N ALA A 23 1.94 0.84 -1.25
CA ALA A 23 2.54 2.07 -1.77
C ALA A 23 3.31 2.81 -0.68
N TRP A 24 4.46 3.38 -1.03
CA TRP A 24 5.34 4.07 -0.11
C TRP A 24 6.02 5.28 -0.76
N THR A 25 6.46 6.21 0.08
CA THR A 25 7.43 7.26 -0.25
C THR A 25 8.72 7.02 0.52
N LYS A 26 9.71 7.89 0.32
CA LYS A 26 10.94 7.90 1.14
C LYS A 26 10.69 8.03 2.65
N ASN A 27 9.54 8.57 3.07
CA ASN A 27 9.23 8.84 4.47
C ASN A 27 8.41 7.72 5.15
N GLY A 28 7.83 6.80 4.37
CA GLY A 28 7.00 5.74 4.92
C GLY A 28 5.91 5.22 3.98
N ILE A 29 5.10 4.30 4.49
CA ILE A 29 3.95 3.72 3.77
C ILE A 29 2.85 4.75 3.66
N CYS A 30 2.32 4.94 2.45
CA CYS A 30 1.24 5.90 2.19
C CYS A 30 -0.04 5.22 1.70
N GLY A 31 -0.01 3.92 1.36
CA GLY A 31 -1.21 3.20 0.96
C GLY A 31 -1.05 1.68 0.99
N HIS A 32 -2.18 1.00 1.20
CA HIS A 32 -2.31 -0.45 1.07
C HIS A 32 -3.66 -0.76 0.45
N LEU A 33 -3.69 -1.64 -0.54
CA LEU A 33 -4.92 -2.19 -1.10
C LEU A 33 -5.04 -3.66 -0.72
N LEU A 34 -6.18 -3.99 -0.12
CA LEU A 34 -6.59 -5.36 0.08
C LEU A 34 -6.95 -6.01 -1.26
N PRO A 35 -6.76 -7.34 -1.36
CA PRO A 35 -7.35 -8.12 -2.44
C PRO A 35 -8.86 -7.89 -2.49
N ASP A 36 -9.37 -7.74 -3.69
CA ASP A 36 -10.78 -7.49 -3.94
C ASP A 36 -11.10 -8.10 -5.30
N SER A 37 -11.86 -9.18 -5.31
CA SER A 37 -12.23 -9.91 -6.52
C SER A 37 -13.32 -9.22 -7.32
N ASP A 38 -14.09 -8.34 -6.68
CA ASP A 38 -15.23 -7.65 -7.29
C ASP A 38 -14.84 -6.25 -7.79
N ALA A 39 -13.76 -5.68 -7.25
CA ALA A 39 -13.14 -4.49 -7.80
C ALA A 39 -12.28 -4.83 -9.04
N GLY A 40 -12.14 -3.86 -9.94
CA GLY A 40 -11.24 -3.96 -11.09
C GLY A 40 -9.77 -4.20 -10.68
N PRO A 41 -8.84 -4.40 -11.64
CA PRO A 41 -7.49 -4.84 -11.36
C PRO A 41 -6.79 -4.03 -10.27
N THR A 42 -6.13 -4.72 -9.31
CA THR A 42 -5.43 -4.08 -8.17
C THR A 42 -4.45 -3.00 -8.65
N GLU A 43 -3.77 -3.22 -9.78
CA GLU A 43 -2.89 -2.23 -10.41
C GLU A 43 -3.64 -0.97 -10.86
N THR A 44 -4.81 -1.11 -11.47
CA THR A 44 -5.64 0.05 -11.85
C THR A 44 -6.10 0.82 -10.61
N ARG A 45 -6.46 0.13 -9.54
CA ARG A 45 -6.92 0.76 -8.28
C ARG A 45 -5.79 1.56 -7.63
N ILE A 46 -4.58 0.99 -7.53
CA ILE A 46 -3.45 1.70 -6.91
C ILE A 46 -3.01 2.90 -7.74
N MET A 47 -3.04 2.79 -9.08
CA MET A 47 -2.77 3.93 -9.96
C MET A 47 -3.85 5.01 -9.89
N LYS A 48 -5.12 4.66 -9.67
CA LYS A 48 -6.17 5.67 -9.42
C LYS A 48 -5.93 6.45 -8.14
N MET A 49 -5.45 5.78 -7.08
CA MET A 49 -5.12 6.42 -5.81
C MET A 49 -3.84 7.25 -5.90
N PHE A 50 -2.83 6.75 -6.62
CA PHE A 50 -1.53 7.39 -6.78
C PHE A 50 -1.13 7.45 -8.26
N PRO A 51 -1.66 8.43 -9.03
CA PRO A 51 -1.48 8.49 -10.49
C PRO A 51 -0.02 8.60 -10.96
N SER A 52 0.86 9.11 -10.11
CA SER A 52 2.29 9.24 -10.41
C SER A 52 3.15 8.14 -9.77
N ALA A 53 2.54 7.11 -9.18
CA ALA A 53 3.28 6.03 -8.54
C ALA A 53 3.96 5.13 -9.58
N LYS A 54 5.18 4.69 -9.27
CA LYS A 54 5.98 3.79 -10.11
C LYS A 54 5.98 2.39 -9.54
N LYS A 55 5.76 1.39 -10.40
CA LYS A 55 5.96 -0.01 -10.03
C LYS A 55 7.43 -0.24 -9.76
N THR A 56 7.78 -0.77 -8.61
CA THR A 56 9.19 -0.93 -8.21
C THR A 56 9.34 -2.16 -7.31
N GLU A 57 10.46 -2.85 -7.43
CA GLU A 57 10.82 -3.89 -6.46
C GLU A 57 10.98 -3.28 -5.07
N PRO A 58 10.34 -3.85 -4.03
CA PRO A 58 10.26 -3.23 -2.74
C PRO A 58 11.61 -3.30 -2.00
N PRO A 59 12.00 -2.25 -1.25
CA PRO A 59 13.11 -2.36 -0.33
C PRO A 59 12.79 -3.35 0.80
N LEU A 60 13.83 -3.83 1.50
CA LEU A 60 13.69 -4.87 2.53
C LEU A 60 12.64 -4.53 3.61
N GLU A 61 12.55 -3.26 4.02
CA GLU A 61 11.55 -2.80 4.99
C GLU A 61 10.11 -3.05 4.49
N VAL A 62 9.84 -2.72 3.23
CA VAL A 62 8.53 -2.94 2.60
C VAL A 62 8.25 -4.44 2.46
N VAL A 63 9.24 -5.26 2.11
CA VAL A 63 9.10 -6.73 2.08
C VAL A 63 8.73 -7.30 3.45
N MET A 64 9.32 -6.78 4.52
CA MET A 64 8.97 -7.21 5.88
C MET A 64 7.54 -6.83 6.24
N ILE A 65 7.09 -5.64 5.82
CA ILE A 65 5.72 -5.18 6.04
C ILE A 65 4.72 -6.04 5.26
N THR A 66 4.97 -6.36 3.99
CA THR A 66 4.05 -7.23 3.20
C THR A 66 3.92 -8.61 3.82
N ARG A 67 5.01 -9.23 4.27
CA ARG A 67 4.97 -10.52 4.98
C ARG A 67 4.13 -10.46 6.25
N ARG A 68 4.23 -9.36 7.00
CA ARG A 68 3.43 -9.16 8.21
C ARG A 68 1.96 -8.93 7.87
N ILE A 69 1.66 -8.20 6.80
CA ILE A 69 0.29 -8.07 6.27
C ILE A 69 -0.28 -9.45 5.94
N CYS A 70 0.45 -10.30 5.21
CA CYS A 70 -0.03 -11.65 4.89
C CYS A 70 -0.34 -12.47 6.16
N LYS A 71 0.55 -12.45 7.17
CA LYS A 71 0.29 -13.11 8.46
C LYS A 71 -0.95 -12.55 9.15
N HIS A 72 -1.15 -11.23 9.09
CA HIS A 72 -2.31 -10.58 9.68
C HIS A 72 -3.62 -11.00 9.01
N LEU A 73 -3.63 -11.08 7.68
CA LEU A 73 -4.79 -11.56 6.91
C LEU A 73 -5.12 -13.03 7.18
N GLN A 74 -4.14 -13.84 7.59
CA GLN A 74 -4.34 -15.21 8.08
C GLN A 74 -4.87 -15.29 9.52
N GLY A 75 -5.17 -14.15 10.16
CA GLY A 75 -5.69 -14.09 11.54
C GLY A 75 -4.60 -14.04 12.62
N ASN A 76 -3.32 -13.90 12.26
CA ASN A 76 -2.27 -13.73 13.26
C ASN A 76 -2.18 -12.26 13.72
N VAL A 77 -2.10 -12.03 15.03
CA VAL A 77 -1.87 -10.69 15.56
C VAL A 77 -0.48 -10.20 15.14
N GLN A 78 -0.38 -8.99 14.59
CA GLN A 78 0.86 -8.37 14.16
C GLN A 78 0.89 -6.92 14.66
N ASP A 79 2.03 -6.46 15.19
CA ASP A 79 2.16 -5.11 15.75
C ASP A 79 2.70 -4.10 14.74
N PHE A 80 1.83 -3.38 14.04
CA PHE A 80 2.20 -2.36 13.05
C PHE A 80 2.58 -0.99 13.62
N SER A 81 2.69 -0.83 14.95
CA SER A 81 2.96 0.46 15.60
C SER A 81 4.31 1.07 15.22
N ASN A 82 5.25 0.26 14.75
CA ASN A 82 6.57 0.68 14.30
C ASN A 82 6.65 1.03 12.80
N VAL A 83 5.57 0.84 12.04
CA VAL A 83 5.55 1.16 10.61
C VAL A 83 5.36 2.67 10.44
N ARG A 84 6.31 3.32 9.76
CA ARG A 84 6.18 4.74 9.43
C ARG A 84 5.08 4.93 8.40
N LEU A 85 4.12 5.79 8.71
CA LEU A 85 3.04 6.17 7.81
C LEU A 85 3.23 7.60 7.32
N THR A 86 3.09 7.80 6.01
CA THR A 86 3.06 9.12 5.38
C THR A 86 1.60 9.46 5.06
N LEU A 87 0.92 10.15 5.98
CA LEU A 87 -0.52 10.45 5.89
C LEU A 87 -0.88 11.67 5.00
N GLY A 88 -0.01 12.05 4.06
CA GLY A 88 -0.18 13.26 3.25
C GLY A 88 -0.71 13.05 1.82
N GLY A 89 -0.88 11.79 1.38
CA GLY A 89 -1.19 11.46 -0.02
C GLY A 89 -2.59 10.91 -0.28
N THR A 90 -3.37 10.64 0.75
CA THR A 90 -4.75 10.15 0.63
C THR A 90 -5.73 11.33 0.69
N PRO A 91 -6.71 11.45 -0.24
CA PRO A 91 -7.84 12.32 -0.02
C PRO A 91 -8.46 11.95 1.34
N ILE A 92 -8.77 12.97 2.16
CA ILE A 92 -9.19 12.84 3.57
C ILE A 92 -10.46 11.97 3.72
N PHE A 93 -11.16 11.66 2.63
CA PHE A 93 -12.32 10.80 2.61
C PHE A 93 -12.40 10.05 1.27
N GLN A 94 -12.28 8.73 1.30
CA GLN A 94 -12.64 7.87 0.16
C GLN A 94 -13.71 6.89 0.63
N ALA A 95 -14.98 7.26 0.42
CA ALA A 95 -16.08 6.34 0.57
C ALA A 95 -16.04 5.36 -0.60
N VAL A 96 -15.67 4.11 -0.34
CA VAL A 96 -15.99 3.00 -1.23
C VAL A 96 -17.12 2.26 -0.52
N VAL A 97 -18.35 2.57 -0.92
CA VAL A 97 -19.56 1.83 -0.56
C VAL A 97 -19.88 0.89 -1.71
#